data_AF-A0A1G1TER9-F1
#
_entry.id   AF-A0A1G1TER9-F1
#
_cell.length_a   1.000
_cell.length_b   1.000
_cell.length_c   1.000
_cell.angle_alpha   90.00
_cell.angle_beta   90.00
_cell.angle_gamma   90.00
#
_symmetry.space_group_name_H-M   'P 1'
#
loop_
_entity.id
_entity.type
_entity.pdbx_description
1 polymer ?
#
loop_
_entity_poly.entity_id
_entity_poly.type
_entity_poly.pdbx_seq_one_letter_code
_entity_poly.pdbx_strand_id
1 'polypeptide(L)'
;MLHKLLNFGKSAARALAVAALLAGPIGGALAQGVASPEPVTATAAKEPVEQPVMAQPVAAQSAPNRDWSEWALALSVLSLIGVGFLIVTRPKHRHRSSSSSTASSNTTRLAGATDELTPGQFKEVQKMIARALADQNRPVPGATSPAAATPAAGTAANRPKQAINAPRPKTASTALPPDAPVGLPAAPTAEVATETAAPEYVAEEPVAAPAPPAPVGPRRAYVSSAPVNGRFRRNVLQGQPAHNSIYELTWDPVRPDETTFQVNPDPASHPRHISSYADVLEPACEFNLPQGAASRIVTEAPGLLRRVDGDDWEIVRKARIYFA
;
A
#
# COMPACT_ATOMS: atom_id res chain seq x y z
N MET A 1 14.87 4.48 40.24
CA MET A 1 14.59 3.63 39.05
C MET A 1 15.83 3.29 38.20
N LEU A 2 16.98 3.95 38.35
CA LEU A 2 18.20 3.63 37.57
C LEU A 2 18.85 2.27 37.89
N HIS A 3 18.71 1.73 39.11
CA HIS A 3 19.34 0.45 39.47
C HIS A 3 18.74 -0.79 38.78
N LYS A 4 17.54 -0.70 38.19
CA LYS A 4 16.92 -1.82 37.46
C LYS A 4 17.43 -1.97 36.02
N LEU A 5 17.99 -0.92 35.41
CA LEU A 5 18.52 -0.97 34.05
C LEU A 5 19.90 -1.62 33.95
N LEU A 6 20.71 -1.56 35.01
CA LEU A 6 22.06 -2.15 35.04
C LEU A 6 22.08 -3.68 35.19
N ASN A 7 20.99 -4.29 35.67
CA ASN A 7 20.94 -5.76 35.85
C ASN A 7 20.52 -6.52 34.58
N PHE A 8 19.95 -5.87 33.57
CA PHE A 8 19.62 -6.53 32.31
C PHE A 8 20.86 -6.82 31.43
N GLY A 9 21.94 -6.05 31.58
CA GLY A 9 23.16 -6.24 30.79
C GLY A 9 23.97 -7.50 31.14
N LYS A 10 23.87 -8.02 32.37
CA LYS A 10 24.64 -9.21 32.79
C LYS A 10 24.06 -10.54 32.33
N SER A 11 22.75 -10.63 32.08
CA SER A 11 22.12 -11.87 31.60
C SER A 11 22.27 -12.06 30.09
N ALA A 12 22.33 -10.98 29.30
CA ALA A 12 22.52 -11.08 27.85
C ALA A 12 23.94 -11.56 27.47
N ALA A 13 24.96 -11.15 28.23
CA ALA A 13 26.34 -11.56 27.96
C ALA A 13 26.62 -13.06 28.20
N ARG A 14 25.84 -13.74 29.06
CA ARG A 14 26.00 -15.19 29.32
C ARG A 14 25.31 -16.07 28.28
N ALA A 15 24.29 -15.55 27.58
CA ALA A 15 23.61 -16.31 26.54
C ALA A 15 24.43 -16.41 25.23
N LEU A 16 25.27 -15.42 24.94
CA LEU A 16 26.12 -15.42 23.74
C LEU A 16 27.37 -16.31 23.86
N ALA A 17 27.85 -16.59 25.08
CA ALA A 17 29.03 -17.43 25.29
C ALA A 17 28.77 -18.94 25.08
N VAL A 18 27.52 -19.39 25.14
CA VAL A 18 27.17 -20.82 24.95
C VAL A 18 26.99 -21.17 23.46
N ALA A 19 26.61 -20.20 22.62
CA ALA A 19 26.45 -20.42 21.18
C ALA A 19 27.79 -20.57 20.42
N ALA A 20 28.88 -19.99 20.93
CA ALA A 20 30.20 -20.07 20.30
C ALA A 20 30.94 -21.40 20.55
N LEU A 21 30.47 -22.24 21.49
CA LEU A 21 31.12 -23.51 21.82
C LEU A 21 30.58 -24.73 21.08
N LEU A 22 29.52 -24.58 20.26
CA LEU A 22 28.93 -25.65 19.45
C LEU A 22 29.32 -25.59 17.96
N ALA A 23 30.07 -24.57 17.54
CA ALA A 23 30.64 -24.48 16.20
C ALA A 23 32.08 -25.03 16.19
N GLY A 24 32.21 -26.32 16.49
CA GLY A 24 33.47 -27.06 16.28
C GLY A 24 33.55 -27.58 14.84
N PRO A 25 34.74 -27.59 14.20
CA PRO A 25 34.91 -28.14 12.86
C PRO A 25 34.94 -29.67 12.93
N ILE A 26 33.87 -30.33 12.49
CA ILE A 26 33.87 -31.78 12.23
C ILE A 26 34.39 -31.98 10.80
N GLY A 27 35.70 -31.87 10.64
CA GLY A 27 36.42 -32.25 9.42
C GLY A 27 37.02 -33.65 9.60
N GLY A 28 36.19 -34.67 9.48
CA GLY A 28 36.61 -36.07 9.51
C GLY A 28 37.18 -36.51 8.16
N ALA A 29 38.43 -36.93 8.18
CA ALA A 29 39.02 -37.80 7.18
C ALA A 29 38.37 -39.20 7.25
N LEU A 30 38.18 -39.86 6.10
CA LEU A 30 38.51 -41.28 5.82
C LEU A 30 37.91 -41.75 4.47
N ALA A 31 38.64 -42.70 3.87
CA ALA A 31 38.27 -43.65 2.79
C ALA A 31 38.29 -43.12 1.34
N GLN A 32 39.32 -43.40 0.53
CA GLN A 32 39.74 -44.67 -0.10
C GLN A 32 39.00 -45.01 -1.41
N GLY A 33 39.72 -44.75 -2.51
CA GLY A 33 39.90 -45.53 -3.74
C GLY A 33 38.78 -46.39 -4.34
N VAL A 34 38.47 -46.15 -5.61
CA VAL A 34 38.23 -47.19 -6.64
C VAL A 34 38.72 -46.66 -8.00
N ALA A 35 39.34 -47.55 -8.76
CA ALA A 35 40.10 -47.33 -9.99
C ALA A 35 39.26 -47.03 -11.25
N SER A 36 39.96 -46.48 -12.25
CA SER A 36 39.71 -46.49 -13.70
C SER A 36 39.08 -47.78 -14.23
N PRO A 37 38.33 -47.70 -15.34
CA PRO A 37 38.94 -48.10 -16.62
C PRO A 37 38.60 -47.20 -17.84
N GLU A 38 39.44 -47.39 -18.85
CA GLU A 38 39.56 -46.78 -20.18
C GLU A 38 38.27 -46.73 -21.03
N PRO A 39 38.21 -45.83 -22.04
CA PRO A 39 37.48 -46.09 -23.26
C PRO A 39 38.43 -46.44 -24.42
N VAL A 40 38.22 -47.64 -24.95
CA VAL A 40 38.86 -48.21 -26.15
C VAL A 40 38.38 -47.49 -27.41
N THR A 41 39.33 -47.17 -28.28
CA THR A 41 39.15 -46.89 -29.71
C THR A 41 38.62 -48.11 -30.46
N ALA A 42 37.58 -47.93 -31.28
CA ALA A 42 37.33 -48.79 -32.44
C ALA A 42 36.68 -47.99 -33.58
N THR A 43 37.17 -48.28 -34.77
CA THR A 43 37.05 -47.57 -36.04
C THR A 43 36.05 -48.28 -36.98
N ALA A 44 35.50 -47.50 -37.92
CA ALA A 44 34.98 -47.88 -39.25
C ALA A 44 33.49 -48.28 -39.47
N ALA A 45 32.83 -47.38 -40.22
CA ALA A 45 32.12 -47.58 -41.50
C ALA A 45 30.74 -48.28 -41.53
N LYS A 46 29.70 -47.55 -41.98
CA LYS A 46 29.12 -47.65 -43.36
C LYS A 46 27.87 -46.74 -43.52
N GLU A 47 27.90 -45.92 -44.56
CA GLU A 47 26.87 -45.09 -45.25
C GLU A 47 25.61 -45.89 -45.71
N PRO A 48 24.57 -45.31 -46.38
CA PRO A 48 23.68 -44.17 -46.03
C PRO A 48 22.19 -44.47 -46.36
N VAL A 49 21.18 -43.87 -45.70
CA VAL A 49 19.84 -43.70 -46.31
C VAL A 49 19.20 -42.40 -45.80
N GLU A 50 18.80 -41.58 -46.77
CA GLU A 50 18.10 -40.30 -46.65
C GLU A 50 16.72 -40.42 -46.00
N GLN A 51 16.38 -39.49 -45.09
CA GLN A 51 15.04 -38.88 -45.09
C GLN A 51 15.02 -37.56 -44.30
N PRO A 52 14.52 -36.46 -44.88
CA PRO A 52 14.51 -35.15 -44.24
C PRO A 52 13.21 -34.96 -43.45
N VAL A 53 13.29 -34.96 -42.13
CA VAL A 53 12.18 -34.50 -41.27
C VAL A 53 12.72 -33.46 -40.30
N MET A 54 12.51 -32.20 -40.68
CA MET A 54 12.28 -31.01 -39.85
C MET A 54 12.92 -31.06 -38.46
N ALA A 55 14.10 -30.44 -38.36
CA ALA A 55 14.76 -30.12 -37.11
C ALA A 55 13.84 -29.27 -36.21
N GLN A 56 13.31 -29.91 -35.17
CA GLN A 56 12.72 -29.22 -34.04
C GLN A 56 13.87 -28.79 -33.12
N PRO A 57 14.02 -27.50 -32.78
CA PRO A 57 15.06 -27.08 -31.85
C PRO A 57 14.69 -27.65 -30.47
N VAL A 58 15.38 -28.72 -30.08
CA VAL A 58 15.41 -29.18 -28.70
C VAL A 58 16.11 -28.08 -27.91
N ALA A 59 15.31 -27.18 -27.36
CA ALA A 59 15.76 -26.16 -26.43
C ALA A 59 16.52 -26.88 -25.32
N ALA A 60 17.82 -26.60 -25.24
CA ALA A 60 18.68 -27.01 -24.15
C ALA A 60 17.97 -26.66 -22.84
N GLN A 61 17.51 -27.68 -22.13
CA GLN A 61 17.07 -27.55 -20.74
C GLN A 61 18.27 -27.03 -19.97
N SER A 62 18.27 -25.73 -19.72
CA SER A 62 19.27 -25.06 -18.91
C SER A 62 19.30 -25.76 -17.56
N ALA A 63 20.47 -26.29 -17.21
CA ALA A 63 20.71 -26.90 -15.92
C ALA A 63 20.18 -25.96 -14.82
N PRO A 64 19.35 -26.45 -13.89
CA PRO A 64 18.85 -25.62 -12.80
C PRO A 64 20.05 -25.09 -12.00
N ASN A 65 20.18 -23.77 -11.95
CA ASN A 65 21.15 -23.04 -11.14
C ASN A 65 21.25 -23.66 -9.75
N ARG A 66 22.35 -24.38 -9.52
CA ARG A 66 22.65 -25.17 -8.32
C ARG A 66 22.55 -24.34 -7.03
N ASP A 67 22.73 -23.03 -7.14
CA ASP A 67 22.70 -22.07 -6.05
C ASP A 67 21.35 -22.04 -5.32
N TRP A 68 20.22 -22.16 -6.03
CA TRP A 68 18.89 -22.09 -5.39
C TRP A 68 18.58 -23.29 -4.52
N SER A 69 19.17 -24.46 -4.82
CA SER A 69 18.95 -25.68 -4.04
C SER A 69 19.62 -25.62 -2.66
N GLU A 70 20.79 -24.98 -2.56
CA GLU A 70 21.45 -24.73 -1.27
C GLU A 70 20.67 -23.74 -0.41
N TRP A 71 20.17 -22.66 -1.01
CA TRP A 71 19.32 -21.69 -0.30
C TRP A 71 18.00 -22.32 0.18
N ALA A 72 17.36 -23.16 -0.65
CA ALA A 72 16.15 -23.87 -0.26
C ALA A 72 16.38 -24.83 0.92
N LEU A 73 17.52 -25.52 0.94
CA LEU A 73 17.90 -26.42 2.04
C LEU A 73 18.18 -25.62 3.32
N ALA A 74 18.92 -24.50 3.21
CA ALA A 74 19.19 -23.61 4.34
C ALA A 74 17.90 -23.03 4.97
N LEU A 75 16.95 -22.59 4.14
CA LEU A 75 15.65 -22.08 4.61
C LEU A 75 14.77 -23.18 5.24
N SER A 76 14.83 -24.39 4.70
CA SER A 76 14.13 -25.56 5.27
C SER A 76 14.63 -25.89 6.68
N VAL A 77 15.96 -25.91 6.87
CA VAL A 77 16.57 -26.15 8.19
C VAL A 77 16.22 -25.03 9.18
N LEU A 78 16.25 -23.77 8.73
CA LEU A 78 15.90 -22.62 9.57
C LEU A 78 14.42 -22.66 10.03
N SER A 79 13.51 -23.06 9.13
CA SER A 79 12.09 -23.27 9.46
C SER A 79 11.92 -24.34 10.55
N LEU A 80 12.64 -25.45 10.44
CA LEU A 80 12.57 -26.55 11.40
C LEU A 80 13.11 -26.15 12.79
N ILE A 81 14.16 -25.32 12.84
CA ILE A 81 14.66 -24.72 14.08
C ILE A 81 13.60 -23.82 14.71
N GLY A 82 12.90 -22.99 13.92
CA GLY A 82 11.81 -22.14 14.39
C GLY A 82 10.67 -22.93 15.02
N VAL A 83 10.25 -24.03 14.38
CA VAL A 83 9.22 -24.93 14.93
C VAL A 83 9.70 -25.61 16.22
N GLY A 84 10.93 -26.09 16.25
CA GLY A 84 11.54 -26.67 17.46
C GLY A 84 11.58 -25.67 18.62
N PHE A 85 11.97 -24.43 18.35
CA PHE A 85 11.95 -23.35 19.34
C PHE A 85 10.52 -23.08 19.84
N LEU A 86 9.52 -23.08 18.96
CA LEU A 86 8.13 -22.84 19.34
C LEU A 86 7.55 -23.99 20.20
N ILE A 87 7.95 -25.23 19.95
CA ILE A 87 7.57 -26.38 20.79
C ILE A 87 8.25 -26.30 22.16
N VAL A 88 9.53 -25.96 22.21
CA VAL A 88 10.30 -25.87 23.48
C VAL A 88 9.91 -24.64 24.30
N THR A 89 9.61 -23.53 23.65
CA THR A 89 9.25 -22.28 24.32
C THR A 89 7.77 -22.14 24.58
N ARG A 90 6.91 -23.02 24.06
CA ARG A 90 5.51 -23.07 24.48
C ARG A 90 5.48 -23.32 25.99
N PRO A 91 5.08 -22.31 26.79
CA PRO A 91 5.01 -22.49 28.23
C PRO A 91 4.02 -23.62 28.46
N LYS A 92 4.50 -24.70 29.08
CA LYS A 92 3.70 -25.86 29.48
C LYS A 92 2.60 -25.31 30.37
N HIS A 93 1.44 -25.01 29.77
CA HIS A 93 0.27 -24.46 30.42
C HIS A 93 -0.18 -25.55 31.38
N ARG A 94 0.35 -25.48 32.61
CA ARG A 94 -0.06 -26.35 33.69
C ARG A 94 -1.55 -26.09 33.83
N HIS A 95 -2.33 -27.13 33.58
CA HIS A 95 -3.73 -27.22 33.95
C HIS A 95 -3.83 -26.90 35.44
N ARG A 96 -4.09 -25.63 35.76
CA ARG A 96 -4.51 -25.21 37.08
C ARG A 96 -6.02 -25.43 37.13
N SER A 97 -6.38 -26.68 37.38
CA SER A 97 -7.69 -27.04 37.90
C SER A 97 -7.82 -26.45 39.30
N SER A 98 -8.54 -25.33 39.42
CA SER A 98 -9.37 -25.05 40.61
C SER A 98 -10.20 -23.77 40.46
N SER A 99 -11.51 -24.00 40.35
CA SER A 99 -12.53 -23.48 41.26
C SER A 99 -12.76 -21.97 41.39
N SER A 100 -13.93 -21.57 40.88
CA SER A 100 -14.92 -20.69 41.53
C SER A 100 -14.46 -19.33 42.06
N SER A 101 -14.88 -18.26 41.39
CA SER A 101 -15.73 -17.24 42.03
C SER A 101 -16.26 -16.22 41.02
N THR A 102 -17.55 -15.98 41.17
CA THR A 102 -18.44 -15.00 40.55
C THR A 102 -17.96 -13.55 40.66
N ALA A 103 -18.10 -12.76 39.58
CA ALA A 103 -18.80 -11.47 39.58
C ALA A 103 -18.58 -10.70 38.26
N SER A 104 -19.69 -10.53 37.54
CA SER A 104 -20.03 -9.49 36.56
C SER A 104 -19.04 -8.33 36.38
N SER A 105 -18.57 -8.14 35.13
CA SER A 105 -18.31 -6.83 34.51
C SER A 105 -18.18 -6.99 32.99
N ASN A 106 -19.27 -6.70 32.27
CA ASN A 106 -19.32 -6.58 30.82
C ASN A 106 -18.52 -5.35 30.37
N THR A 107 -17.48 -5.50 29.52
CA THR A 107 -17.08 -4.53 28.49
C THR A 107 -15.77 -4.95 27.79
N THR A 108 -15.88 -5.16 26.48
CA THR A 108 -14.84 -4.98 25.45
C THR A 108 -13.60 -5.87 25.51
N ARG A 109 -13.73 -7.07 24.94
CA ARG A 109 -12.67 -7.71 24.15
C ARG A 109 -13.27 -8.41 22.94
N LEU A 110 -13.39 -7.68 21.83
CA LEU A 110 -13.70 -8.26 20.52
C LEU A 110 -12.52 -7.98 19.58
N ALA A 111 -11.47 -8.77 19.74
CA ALA A 111 -10.39 -8.90 18.77
C ALA A 111 -9.77 -10.29 18.96
N GLY A 112 -10.08 -11.23 18.06
CA GLY A 112 -9.33 -12.48 17.94
C GLY A 112 -10.10 -13.81 18.11
N ALA A 113 -11.41 -13.86 17.87
CA ALA A 113 -12.12 -15.14 17.74
C ALA A 113 -12.96 -15.14 16.47
N THR A 114 -12.33 -15.43 15.32
CA THR A 114 -13.02 -16.07 14.19
C THR A 114 -13.07 -17.58 14.47
N ASP A 115 -13.69 -17.93 15.59
CA ASP A 115 -14.02 -19.30 15.93
C ASP A 115 -15.48 -19.50 15.55
N GLU A 116 -15.77 -20.60 14.88
CA GLU A 116 -17.03 -20.87 14.20
C GLU A 116 -18.23 -20.61 15.13
N LEU A 117 -19.00 -19.56 14.83
CA LEU A 117 -20.23 -19.24 15.55
C LEU A 117 -21.22 -20.39 15.37
N THR A 118 -21.42 -21.17 16.42
CA THR A 118 -22.42 -22.25 16.47
C THR A 118 -23.77 -21.73 15.95
N PRO A 119 -24.56 -22.51 15.17
CA PRO A 119 -25.80 -22.04 14.55
C PRO A 119 -26.83 -21.40 15.52
N GLY A 120 -26.75 -21.72 16.81
CA GLY A 120 -27.55 -21.07 17.86
C GLY A 120 -27.16 -19.61 18.13
N GLN A 121 -25.86 -19.28 18.10
CA GLN A 121 -25.35 -17.92 18.32
C GLN A 121 -25.68 -16.99 17.16
N PHE A 122 -25.76 -17.52 15.94
CA PHE A 122 -26.15 -16.74 14.77
C PHE A 122 -27.58 -16.17 14.91
N LYS A 123 -28.51 -16.96 15.46
CA LYS A 123 -29.88 -16.50 15.74
C LYS A 123 -29.91 -15.40 16.79
N GLU A 124 -29.01 -15.44 17.77
CA GLU A 124 -28.94 -14.44 18.82
C GLU A 124 -28.35 -13.11 18.30
N VAL A 125 -27.30 -13.18 17.48
CA VAL A 125 -26.75 -12.00 16.79
C VAL A 125 -27.79 -11.38 15.85
N GLN A 126 -28.52 -12.20 15.09
CA GLN A 126 -29.57 -11.72 14.19
C GLN A 126 -30.72 -11.05 14.95
N LYS A 127 -31.10 -11.59 16.12
CA LYS A 127 -32.10 -10.97 17.01
C LYS A 127 -31.61 -9.65 17.60
N MET A 128 -30.33 -9.55 17.93
CA MET A 128 -29.73 -8.32 18.44
C MET A 128 -29.68 -7.22 17.37
N ILE A 129 -29.32 -7.57 16.13
CA ILE A 129 -29.33 -6.64 14.99
C ILE A 129 -30.75 -6.16 14.69
N ALA A 130 -31.74 -7.06 14.69
CA ALA A 130 -33.14 -6.69 14.48
C ALA A 130 -33.67 -5.74 15.56
N ARG A 131 -33.27 -5.93 16.82
CA ARG A 131 -33.65 -5.05 17.93
C ARG A 131 -33.00 -3.67 17.82
N ALA A 132 -31.71 -3.63 17.46
CA ALA A 132 -30.99 -2.37 17.28
C ALA A 132 -31.56 -1.54 16.12
N LEU A 133 -31.93 -2.18 15.00
CA LEU A 133 -32.59 -1.49 13.89
C LEU A 133 -33.99 -0.98 14.26
N ALA A 134 -34.74 -1.72 15.08
CA ALA A 134 -36.06 -1.30 15.53
C ALA A 134 -36.01 -0.09 16.47
N ASP A 135 -35.03 -0.02 17.36
CA ASP A 135 -34.83 1.14 18.24
C ASP A 135 -34.36 2.39 17.46
N GLN A 136 -33.57 2.21 16.40
CA GLN A 136 -33.10 3.33 15.56
C GLN A 136 -34.23 4.01 14.77
N ASN A 137 -35.28 3.25 14.44
CA ASN A 137 -36.46 3.76 13.73
C ASN A 137 -37.59 4.22 14.67
N ARG A 138 -37.38 4.23 15.99
CA ARG A 138 -38.41 4.70 16.92
C ARG A 138 -38.50 6.24 16.86
N PRO A 139 -39.58 6.83 16.30
CA PRO A 139 -39.76 8.27 16.32
C PRO A 139 -39.88 8.72 17.78
N VAL A 140 -38.99 9.62 18.21
CA VAL A 140 -39.02 10.22 19.54
C VAL A 140 -40.31 11.05 19.64
N PRO A 141 -41.29 10.66 20.47
CA PRO A 141 -42.49 11.47 20.66
C PRO A 141 -42.12 12.77 21.38
N GLY A 142 -42.66 13.88 20.86
CA GLY A 142 -42.22 15.24 21.08
C GLY A 142 -42.01 15.65 22.54
N ALA A 143 -40.92 16.40 22.74
CA ALA A 143 -40.71 17.20 23.94
C ALA A 143 -41.82 18.27 24.04
N THR A 144 -42.69 18.11 25.03
CA THR A 144 -43.61 19.16 25.47
C THR A 144 -42.83 20.29 26.10
N SER A 145 -43.09 21.49 25.61
CA SER A 145 -42.57 22.78 26.11
C SER A 145 -43.19 23.11 27.48
N PRO A 146 -42.40 23.49 28.50
CA PRO A 146 -42.93 24.17 29.68
C PRO A 146 -42.80 25.69 29.53
N ALA A 147 -43.91 26.39 29.76
CA ALA A 147 -43.99 27.84 29.84
C ALA A 147 -43.49 28.38 31.19
N ALA A 148 -42.70 29.45 31.10
CA ALA A 148 -42.52 30.61 31.99
C ALA A 148 -42.64 30.49 33.54
N ALA A 149 -41.53 30.77 34.24
CA ALA A 149 -41.50 31.64 35.42
C ALA A 149 -40.12 32.34 35.59
N THR A 150 -40.19 33.56 36.12
CA THR A 150 -39.28 34.73 36.26
C THR A 150 -37.88 34.56 36.93
N PRO A 151 -37.00 35.60 36.91
CA PRO A 151 -35.54 35.48 36.95
C PRO A 151 -34.91 35.62 38.35
N ALA A 152 -33.72 35.03 38.53
CA ALA A 152 -32.76 35.43 39.55
C ALA A 152 -31.33 35.27 39.01
N ALA A 153 -30.51 36.28 39.30
CA ALA A 153 -29.16 36.48 38.79
C ALA A 153 -28.16 35.39 39.21
N GLY A 154 -27.23 35.05 38.31
CA GLY A 154 -26.10 34.18 38.65
C GLY A 154 -25.21 33.79 37.47
N THR A 155 -24.15 34.56 37.27
CA THR A 155 -22.82 34.18 36.72
C THR A 155 -22.69 33.53 35.34
N ALA A 156 -21.83 34.18 34.54
CA ALA A 156 -21.42 33.87 33.19
C ALA A 156 -20.68 32.53 33.03
N ALA A 157 -20.96 31.81 31.93
CA ALA A 157 -19.99 30.99 31.19
C ALA A 157 -20.56 30.50 29.84
N ASN A 158 -19.93 30.96 28.74
CA ASN A 158 -19.70 30.30 27.44
C ASN A 158 -20.80 29.46 26.77
N ARG A 159 -21.36 29.98 25.66
CA ARG A 159 -21.81 29.15 24.53
C ARG A 159 -21.79 29.93 23.20
N PRO A 160 -20.96 29.56 22.20
CA PRO A 160 -21.12 30.08 20.85
C PRO A 160 -22.30 29.41 20.14
N LYS A 161 -23.01 30.25 19.38
CA LYS A 161 -24.27 29.99 18.68
C LYS A 161 -24.11 28.89 17.62
N GLN A 162 -24.92 27.84 17.74
CA GLN A 162 -25.17 26.88 16.67
C GLN A 162 -26.11 27.55 15.66
N ALA A 163 -25.59 27.88 14.47
CA ALA A 163 -26.39 28.37 13.36
C ALA A 163 -27.23 27.22 12.79
N ILE A 164 -28.53 27.48 12.74
CA ILE A 164 -29.59 26.62 12.23
C ILE A 164 -29.42 26.50 10.71
N ASN A 165 -29.17 25.28 10.22
CA ASN A 165 -29.24 24.96 8.79
C ASN A 165 -30.71 24.92 8.36
N ALA A 166 -31.07 25.87 7.50
CA ALA A 166 -32.33 25.87 6.75
C ALA A 166 -32.29 24.81 5.62
N PRO A 167 -33.43 24.18 5.28
CA PRO A 167 -33.50 23.20 4.18
C PRO A 167 -33.45 23.91 2.82
N ARG A 168 -32.48 23.53 1.97
CA ARG A 168 -32.35 24.03 0.60
C ARG A 168 -33.26 23.24 -0.36
N PRO A 169 -34.02 23.89 -1.26
CA PRO A 169 -34.96 23.22 -2.16
C PRO A 169 -34.28 22.41 -3.27
N LYS A 170 -34.94 21.30 -3.65
CA LYS A 170 -34.66 20.48 -4.83
C LYS A 170 -34.72 21.34 -6.10
N THR A 171 -33.64 21.40 -6.86
CA THR A 171 -33.68 21.81 -8.27
C THR A 171 -33.51 20.57 -9.13
N ALA A 172 -34.54 20.30 -9.93
CA ALA A 172 -34.54 19.28 -10.96
C ALA A 172 -33.63 19.76 -12.10
N SER A 173 -32.64 18.94 -12.46
CA SER A 173 -31.79 19.17 -13.62
C SER A 173 -32.47 18.54 -14.84
N THR A 174 -33.13 19.37 -15.64
CA THR A 174 -33.65 19.01 -16.95
C THR A 174 -32.49 18.77 -17.91
N ALA A 175 -32.43 17.57 -18.45
CA ALA A 175 -31.56 17.20 -19.56
C ALA A 175 -32.12 17.76 -20.88
N LEU A 176 -31.24 18.33 -21.72
CA LEU A 176 -31.50 18.56 -23.14
C LEU A 176 -30.20 18.29 -23.92
N PRO A 177 -30.25 17.48 -25.01
CA PRO A 177 -29.10 17.17 -25.86
C PRO A 177 -28.87 18.25 -26.94
N PRO A 178 -27.64 18.42 -27.47
CA PRO A 178 -27.41 19.16 -28.70
C PRO A 178 -27.48 18.24 -29.93
N ASP A 179 -28.42 18.54 -30.82
CA ASP A 179 -28.51 18.05 -32.19
C ASP A 179 -27.40 18.66 -33.07
N ALA A 180 -26.81 17.82 -33.93
CA ALA A 180 -26.16 18.21 -35.19
C ALA A 180 -27.24 18.25 -36.31
N PRO A 181 -26.96 18.42 -37.62
CA PRO A 181 -25.88 19.07 -38.39
C PRO A 181 -26.45 20.06 -39.46
N VAL A 182 -25.62 20.44 -40.46
CA VAL A 182 -25.97 20.92 -41.82
C VAL A 182 -25.97 22.44 -42.07
N GLY A 183 -25.15 22.87 -43.05
CA GLY A 183 -25.27 24.18 -43.68
C GLY A 183 -24.10 24.62 -44.58
N LEU A 184 -23.90 23.95 -45.72
CA LEU A 184 -23.37 24.59 -46.95
C LEU A 184 -24.53 25.37 -47.60
N PRO A 185 -24.30 26.52 -48.26
CA PRO A 185 -24.17 26.51 -49.72
C PRO A 185 -23.19 27.55 -50.31
N ALA A 186 -23.05 27.46 -51.62
CA ALA A 186 -21.98 27.94 -52.49
C ALA A 186 -22.09 29.41 -52.98
N ALA A 187 -20.91 30.03 -53.21
CA ALA A 187 -20.41 30.82 -54.37
C ALA A 187 -21.29 31.93 -55.03
N PRO A 188 -20.86 32.65 -56.09
CA PRO A 188 -19.52 33.01 -56.61
C PRO A 188 -19.35 34.53 -56.85
N THR A 189 -18.16 35.04 -57.23
CA THR A 189 -17.97 36.12 -58.24
C THR A 189 -16.50 36.17 -58.65
N ALA A 190 -16.27 36.19 -59.97
CA ALA A 190 -15.00 36.15 -60.67
C ALA A 190 -14.51 37.54 -61.12
N GLU A 191 -13.34 37.54 -61.78
CA GLU A 191 -12.77 38.56 -62.68
C GLU A 191 -12.03 39.75 -62.02
N VAL A 192 -10.81 40.21 -62.41
CA VAL A 192 -10.01 40.12 -63.66
C VAL A 192 -8.49 40.16 -63.33
N ALA A 193 -7.71 39.58 -64.24
CA ALA A 193 -6.25 39.48 -64.37
C ALA A 193 -5.40 40.76 -64.25
N THR A 194 -4.13 40.62 -63.85
CA THR A 194 -2.99 41.13 -64.65
C THR A 194 -1.68 40.37 -64.31
N GLU A 195 -1.06 39.88 -65.38
CA GLU A 195 0.25 39.25 -65.53
C GLU A 195 1.41 40.19 -65.13
N THR A 196 2.36 39.74 -64.30
CA THR A 196 3.76 40.21 -64.30
C THR A 196 4.65 39.19 -63.59
N ALA A 197 5.67 38.74 -64.32
CA ALA A 197 6.68 37.76 -63.95
C ALA A 197 7.51 38.14 -62.71
N ALA A 198 7.77 37.16 -61.84
CA ALA A 198 8.91 37.13 -60.92
C ALA A 198 9.21 35.66 -60.53
N PRO A 199 10.48 35.28 -60.36
CA PRO A 199 10.93 33.88 -60.34
C PRO A 199 10.44 33.12 -59.10
N GLU A 200 10.09 31.84 -59.31
CA GLU A 200 9.91 30.83 -58.25
C GLU A 200 11.14 30.79 -57.33
N TYR A 201 11.05 31.48 -56.20
CA TYR A 201 11.82 31.09 -55.03
C TYR A 201 11.07 29.94 -54.37
N VAL A 202 11.52 28.71 -54.68
CA VAL A 202 11.26 27.55 -53.84
C VAL A 202 11.88 27.86 -52.48
N ALA A 203 11.06 28.36 -51.55
CA ALA A 203 11.44 28.47 -50.17
C ALA A 203 11.58 27.03 -49.64
N GLU A 204 12.82 26.55 -49.55
CA GLU A 204 13.17 25.39 -48.74
C GLU A 204 12.59 25.64 -47.34
N GLU A 205 11.51 24.93 -47.04
CA GLU A 205 10.91 24.88 -45.72
C GLU A 205 12.04 24.42 -44.76
N PRO A 206 12.43 25.24 -43.77
CA PRO A 206 13.53 24.87 -42.91
C PRO A 206 13.10 23.64 -42.14
N VAL A 207 13.75 22.50 -42.42
CA VAL A 207 13.61 21.26 -41.67
C VAL A 207 13.84 21.61 -40.21
N ALA A 208 12.75 21.70 -39.45
CA ALA A 208 12.78 22.04 -38.04
C ALA A 208 13.70 21.02 -37.36
N ALA A 209 14.83 21.51 -36.86
CA ALA A 209 15.77 20.69 -36.11
C ALA A 209 15.00 19.94 -35.00
N PRO A 210 15.21 18.62 -34.84
CA PRO A 210 14.52 17.85 -33.82
C PRO A 210 14.74 18.53 -32.47
N ALA A 211 13.64 18.93 -31.82
CA ALA A 211 13.68 19.60 -30.54
C ALA A 211 14.54 18.77 -29.56
N PRO A 212 15.47 19.40 -28.83
CA PRO A 212 16.31 18.68 -27.87
C PRO A 212 15.41 17.91 -26.90
N PRO A 213 15.76 16.64 -26.56
CA PRO A 213 14.93 15.83 -25.68
C PRO A 213 14.72 16.59 -24.37
N ALA A 214 13.44 16.75 -23.99
CA ALA A 214 13.07 17.45 -22.77
C ALA A 214 13.88 16.88 -21.58
N PRO A 215 14.38 17.73 -20.67
CA PRO A 215 15.14 17.27 -19.53
C PRO A 215 14.29 16.24 -18.76
N VAL A 216 14.85 15.06 -18.53
CA VAL A 216 14.23 13.98 -17.77
C VAL A 216 14.20 14.41 -16.30
N GLY A 217 13.27 15.30 -15.97
CA GLY A 217 13.01 15.72 -14.60
C GLY A 217 12.57 14.53 -13.74
N PRO A 218 12.61 14.70 -12.40
CA PRO A 218 12.13 13.68 -11.49
C PRO A 218 10.69 13.31 -11.85
N ARG A 219 10.47 12.03 -12.14
CA ARG A 219 9.12 11.53 -12.45
C ARG A 219 8.30 11.65 -11.18
N ARG A 220 7.05 12.10 -11.33
CA ARG A 220 6.07 12.22 -10.25
C ARG A 220 4.87 11.35 -10.52
N ALA A 221 4.25 10.88 -9.46
CA ALA A 221 2.98 10.20 -9.51
C ALA A 221 2.21 10.46 -8.22
N TYR A 222 0.92 10.19 -8.27
CA TYR A 222 -0.02 10.57 -7.25
C TYR A 222 -0.85 9.37 -6.84
N VAL A 223 -1.18 9.26 -5.56
CA VAL A 223 -1.92 8.12 -5.01
C VAL A 223 -3.12 8.62 -4.22
N SER A 224 -4.30 8.10 -4.55
CA SER A 224 -5.58 8.47 -3.94
C SER A 224 -6.09 7.48 -2.91
N SER A 225 -5.34 6.40 -2.64
CA SER A 225 -5.69 5.36 -1.67
C SER A 225 -4.63 5.22 -0.58
N ALA A 226 -5.05 4.81 0.61
CA ALA A 226 -4.15 4.41 1.68
C ALA A 226 -3.30 3.18 1.26
N PRO A 227 -2.07 3.04 1.78
CA PRO A 227 -1.28 1.84 1.54
C PRO A 227 -1.94 0.63 2.24
N VAL A 228 -1.94 -0.51 1.55
CA VAL A 228 -2.49 -1.76 2.08
C VAL A 228 -1.33 -2.61 2.56
N ASN A 229 -1.32 -2.97 3.84
CA ASN A 229 -0.22 -3.72 4.48
C ASN A 229 1.14 -3.01 4.31
N GLY A 230 1.17 -1.68 4.39
CA GLY A 230 2.39 -0.89 4.24
C GLY A 230 2.90 -0.81 2.80
N ARG A 231 2.08 -1.14 1.79
CA ARG A 231 2.46 -1.14 0.38
C ARG A 231 1.52 -0.30 -0.48
N PHE A 232 2.11 0.44 -1.42
CA PHE A 232 1.42 1.10 -2.51
C PHE A 232 1.48 0.22 -3.75
N ARG A 233 0.31 -0.09 -4.31
CA ARG A 233 0.23 -0.91 -5.51
C ARG A 233 0.52 -0.10 -6.76
N ARG A 234 1.10 -0.72 -7.79
CA ARG A 234 1.35 -0.05 -9.07
C ARG A 234 0.08 0.53 -9.72
N ASN A 235 -1.04 -0.19 -9.60
CA ASN A 235 -2.30 0.17 -10.25
C ASN A 235 -3.02 1.38 -9.62
N VAL A 236 -2.62 1.82 -8.42
CA VAL A 236 -3.16 3.02 -7.78
C VAL A 236 -2.34 4.28 -8.06
N LEU A 237 -1.17 4.13 -8.71
CA LEU A 237 -0.31 5.23 -9.10
C LEU A 237 -0.90 5.95 -10.32
N GLN A 238 -1.11 7.26 -10.19
CA GLN A 238 -1.62 8.13 -11.25
C GLN A 238 -0.52 9.06 -11.74
N GLY A 239 -0.40 9.25 -13.05
CA GLY A 239 0.60 10.18 -13.61
C GLY A 239 0.23 11.66 -13.43
N GLN A 240 -1.03 11.96 -13.11
CA GLN A 240 -1.55 13.32 -12.98
C GLN A 240 -2.10 13.56 -11.58
N PRO A 241 -1.97 14.79 -11.04
CA PRO A 241 -2.52 15.13 -9.74
C PRO A 241 -4.05 15.11 -9.80
N ALA A 242 -4.68 14.26 -9.00
CA ALA A 242 -6.13 14.26 -8.79
C ALA A 242 -6.50 15.05 -7.54
N HIS A 243 -7.70 15.62 -7.50
CA HIS A 243 -8.18 16.38 -6.34
C HIS A 243 -8.26 15.53 -5.06
N ASN A 244 -8.43 14.22 -5.19
CA ASN A 244 -8.44 13.26 -4.08
C ASN A 244 -7.10 12.53 -3.90
N SER A 245 -6.02 13.01 -4.52
CA SER A 245 -4.70 12.43 -4.29
C SER A 245 -4.18 12.82 -2.91
N ILE A 246 -3.82 11.80 -2.14
CA ILE A 246 -3.34 11.92 -0.76
C ILE A 246 -1.84 12.08 -0.74
N TYR A 247 -1.14 11.29 -1.57
CA TYR A 247 0.31 11.22 -1.59
C TYR A 247 0.86 11.63 -2.96
N GLU A 248 2.00 12.33 -2.92
CA GLU A 248 2.86 12.61 -4.06
C GLU A 248 4.13 11.79 -3.92
N LEU A 249 4.45 11.01 -4.94
CA LEU A 249 5.65 10.18 -5.03
C LEU A 249 6.63 10.84 -6.01
N THR A 250 7.91 10.89 -5.63
CA THR A 250 8.99 11.44 -6.44
C THR A 250 10.07 10.37 -6.62
N TRP A 251 10.30 10.00 -7.88
CA TRP A 251 11.31 9.02 -8.28
C TRP A 251 12.68 9.68 -8.42
N ASP A 252 13.67 9.08 -7.77
CA ASP A 252 15.08 9.47 -7.91
C ASP A 252 15.67 8.76 -9.13
N PRO A 253 16.15 9.48 -10.16
CA PRO A 253 16.76 8.86 -11.34
C PRO A 253 18.04 8.09 -11.01
N VAL A 254 18.72 8.43 -9.90
CA VAL A 254 19.95 7.75 -9.47
C VAL A 254 19.64 6.39 -8.83
N ARG A 255 18.47 6.25 -8.22
CA ARG A 255 18.05 5.04 -7.49
C ARG A 255 16.66 4.60 -7.94
N PRO A 256 16.54 3.88 -9.06
CA PRO A 256 15.25 3.51 -9.62
C PRO A 256 14.42 2.56 -8.73
N ASP A 257 15.07 1.88 -7.77
CA ASP A 257 14.40 0.99 -6.81
C ASP A 257 13.97 1.70 -5.52
N GLU A 258 14.33 2.99 -5.35
CA GLU A 258 13.91 3.82 -4.23
C GLU A 258 13.05 4.98 -4.70
N THR A 259 12.08 5.39 -3.89
CA THR A 259 11.24 6.55 -4.16
C THR A 259 10.93 7.25 -2.86
N THR A 260 10.80 8.57 -2.92
CA THR A 260 10.33 9.34 -1.78
C THR A 260 8.85 9.62 -1.93
N PHE A 261 8.13 9.67 -0.81
CA PHE A 261 6.72 10.05 -0.82
C PHE A 261 6.44 11.09 0.26
N GLN A 262 5.50 11.98 -0.03
CA GLN A 262 5.03 13.02 0.87
C GLN A 262 3.51 13.16 0.75
N VAL A 263 2.88 13.78 1.75
CA VAL A 263 1.48 14.17 1.62
C VAL A 263 1.37 15.27 0.57
N ASN A 264 0.35 15.19 -0.28
CA ASN A 264 0.10 16.16 -1.34
C ASN A 264 0.13 17.59 -0.76
N PRO A 265 0.97 18.50 -1.28
CA PRO A 265 1.09 19.85 -0.75
C PRO A 265 -0.15 20.72 -1.03
N ASP A 266 -1.08 20.30 -1.89
CA ASP A 266 -2.28 21.06 -2.23
C ASP A 266 -3.21 21.23 -1.00
N PRO A 267 -3.38 22.47 -0.48
CA PRO A 267 -4.20 22.73 0.70
C PRO A 267 -5.69 22.45 0.46
N ALA A 268 -6.17 22.43 -0.80
CA ALA A 268 -7.57 22.15 -1.10
C ALA A 268 -7.97 20.70 -0.75
N SER A 269 -7.01 19.78 -0.74
CA SER A 269 -7.22 18.37 -0.43
C SER A 269 -7.14 18.06 1.08
N HIS A 270 -6.45 18.92 1.85
CA HIS A 270 -6.12 18.68 3.25
C HIS A 270 -7.32 18.49 4.18
N PRO A 271 -8.41 19.29 4.10
CA PRO A 271 -9.56 19.11 5.01
C PRO A 271 -10.12 17.69 4.98
N ARG A 272 -10.16 17.08 3.79
CA ARG A 272 -10.61 15.69 3.63
C ARG A 272 -9.65 14.72 4.31
N HIS A 273 -8.34 14.84 4.02
CA HIS A 273 -7.33 13.96 4.59
C HIS A 273 -7.21 14.09 6.13
N ILE A 274 -7.39 15.30 6.66
CA ILE A 274 -7.45 15.56 8.10
C ILE A 274 -8.66 14.87 8.71
N SER A 275 -9.84 14.89 8.07
CA SER A 275 -11.03 14.22 8.61
C SER A 275 -10.92 12.69 8.65
N SER A 276 -10.11 12.10 7.77
CA SER A 276 -9.92 10.65 7.63
C SER A 276 -8.49 10.20 7.97
N TYR A 277 -7.80 10.92 8.87
CA TYR A 277 -6.37 10.72 9.11
C TYR A 277 -6.02 9.30 9.60
N ALA A 278 -6.88 8.68 10.40
CA ALA A 278 -6.65 7.35 10.96
C ALA A 278 -6.59 6.26 9.87
N ASP A 279 -7.49 6.34 8.89
CA ASP A 279 -7.53 5.35 7.80
C ASP A 279 -6.50 5.65 6.72
N VAL A 280 -6.23 6.93 6.49
CA VAL A 280 -5.47 7.38 5.32
C VAL A 280 -4.01 7.64 5.64
N LEU A 281 -3.72 8.41 6.70
CA LEU A 281 -2.39 8.93 7.01
C LEU A 281 -1.63 8.02 7.97
N GLU A 282 -2.27 7.47 9.01
CA GLU A 282 -1.63 6.61 10.01
C GLU A 282 -0.83 5.43 9.43
N PRO A 283 -1.28 4.76 8.34
CA PRO A 283 -0.52 3.67 7.72
C PRO A 283 0.83 4.12 7.14
N ALA A 284 0.95 5.36 6.66
CA ALA A 284 2.13 5.84 5.91
C ALA A 284 2.91 6.95 6.61
N CYS A 285 2.32 7.61 7.60
CA CYS A 285 2.85 8.80 8.23
C CYS A 285 3.00 8.63 9.75
N GLU A 286 3.99 9.34 10.30
CA GLU A 286 4.19 9.58 11.71
C GLU A 286 3.79 11.03 12.01
N PHE A 287 2.93 11.23 13.01
CA PHE A 287 2.47 12.55 13.42
C PHE A 287 1.98 12.56 14.86
N ASN A 288 1.92 13.75 15.44
CA ASN A 288 1.22 14.01 16.68
C ASN A 288 -0.17 14.58 16.35
N LEU A 289 -1.22 14.10 17.04
CA LEU A 289 -2.56 14.65 16.83
C LEU A 289 -2.59 16.13 17.25
N PRO A 290 -3.24 17.00 16.46
CA PRO A 290 -3.36 18.41 16.80
C PRO A 290 -4.21 18.56 18.07
N GLN A 291 -3.77 19.42 19.00
CA GLN A 291 -4.53 19.79 20.19
C GLN A 291 -5.67 20.80 19.88
N GLY A 292 -6.12 20.87 18.63
CA GLY A 292 -7.07 21.86 18.15
C GLY A 292 -7.52 21.61 16.71
N ALA A 293 -8.26 22.58 16.14
CA ALA A 293 -8.71 22.51 14.77
C ALA A 293 -7.54 22.75 13.80
N ALA A 294 -7.07 21.70 13.14
CA ALA A 294 -6.07 21.79 12.09
C ALA A 294 -6.71 22.05 10.73
N SER A 295 -6.06 22.86 9.90
CA SER A 295 -6.56 23.22 8.56
C SER A 295 -5.68 22.70 7.43
N ARG A 296 -4.40 22.47 7.71
CA ARG A 296 -3.40 22.04 6.73
C ARG A 296 -2.50 20.94 7.29
N ILE A 297 -1.95 20.16 6.37
CA ILE A 297 -0.94 19.13 6.63
C ILE A 297 0.37 19.62 6.04
N VAL A 298 1.43 19.63 6.84
CA VAL A 298 2.77 19.98 6.38
C VAL A 298 3.69 18.77 6.55
N THR A 299 4.39 18.42 5.47
CA THR A 299 5.39 17.35 5.51
C THR A 299 6.72 17.91 6.02
N GLU A 300 7.17 17.45 7.18
CA GLU A 300 8.50 17.81 7.74
C GLU A 300 9.61 17.00 7.07
N ALA A 301 9.37 15.70 6.90
CA ALA A 301 10.32 14.79 6.30
C ALA A 301 9.60 13.80 5.38
N PRO A 302 10.05 13.66 4.11
CA PRO A 302 9.46 12.70 3.21
C PRO A 302 9.75 11.26 3.66
N GLY A 303 8.78 10.39 3.43
CA GLY A 303 8.93 8.96 3.62
C GLY A 303 9.77 8.34 2.50
N LEU A 304 10.16 7.08 2.71
CA LEU A 304 10.93 6.29 1.75
C LEU A 304 10.16 5.02 1.38
N LEU A 305 10.04 4.80 0.09
CA LEU A 305 9.53 3.59 -0.53
C LEU A 305 10.67 2.82 -1.18
N ARG A 306 10.57 1.50 -1.14
CA ARG A 306 11.43 0.59 -1.90
C ARG A 306 10.56 -0.31 -2.77
N ARG A 307 10.99 -0.52 -4.01
CA ARG A 307 10.32 -1.43 -4.92
C ARG A 307 10.47 -2.88 -4.44
N VAL A 308 9.38 -3.62 -4.45
CA VAL A 308 9.30 -5.05 -4.09
C VAL A 308 8.81 -5.83 -5.31
N ASP A 309 9.04 -7.14 -5.34
CA ASP A 309 8.60 -8.05 -6.40
C ASP A 309 7.13 -7.80 -6.78
N GLY A 310 6.86 -7.62 -8.09
CA GLY A 310 5.53 -7.28 -8.61
C GLY A 310 5.26 -5.79 -8.82
N ASP A 311 6.29 -4.94 -8.81
CA ASP A 311 6.21 -3.47 -8.99
C ASP A 311 5.42 -2.71 -7.90
N ASP A 312 5.14 -3.38 -6.79
CA ASP A 312 4.59 -2.75 -5.60
C ASP A 312 5.68 -1.99 -4.85
N TRP A 313 5.29 -0.93 -4.16
CA TRP A 313 6.19 -0.07 -3.40
C TRP A 313 5.94 -0.23 -1.91
N GLU A 314 6.92 -0.76 -1.18
CA GLU A 314 6.83 -0.98 0.25
C GLU A 314 7.40 0.20 1.03
N ILE A 315 6.71 0.60 2.09
CA ILE A 315 7.13 1.68 2.97
C ILE A 315 8.28 1.19 3.83
N VAL A 316 9.49 1.64 3.52
CA VAL A 316 10.70 1.43 4.33
C VAL A 316 10.76 2.42 5.48
N ARG A 317 10.31 3.66 5.23
CA ARG A 317 10.27 4.73 6.23
C ARG A 317 9.00 5.55 6.07
N LYS A 318 8.26 5.72 7.17
CA LYS A 318 7.07 6.60 7.19
C LYS A 318 7.47 8.06 7.01
N ALA A 319 6.60 8.85 6.38
CA ALA A 319 6.77 10.29 6.28
C ALA A 319 6.45 10.96 7.63
N ARG A 320 7.16 12.03 8.00
CA ARG A 320 6.82 12.82 9.20
C ARG A 320 6.03 14.04 8.80
N ILE A 321 4.88 14.22 9.43
CA ILE A 321 3.98 15.33 9.16
C ILE A 321 3.54 15.99 10.47
N TYR A 322 3.16 17.26 10.38
CA TYR A 322 2.43 17.95 11.43
C TYR A 322 1.19 18.64 10.86
N PHE A 323 0.26 18.90 11.77
CA PHE A 323 -0.99 19.58 11.49
C PHE A 323 -0.87 21.04 11.89
N ALA A 324 -1.26 21.96 11.01
CA ALA A 324 -1.06 23.39 11.18
C ALA A 324 -2.22 24.26 10.73
#